data_AF-A0A538QQW5-F1
#
_entry.id   AF-A0A538QQW5-F1
#
_cell.length_a   1.000
_cell.length_b   1.000
_cell.length_c   1.000
_cell.angle_alpha   90.00
_cell.angle_beta   90.00
_cell.angle_gamma   90.00
#
_symmetry.space_group_name_H-M   'P 1'
#
loop_
_entity.id
_entity.type
_entity.pdbx_description
1 polymer ?
#
loop_
_entity_poly.entity_id
_entity_poly.type
_entity_poly.pdbx_seq_one_letter_code
_entity_poly.pdbx_strand_id
1 'polypeptide(L)'
;MSCALPSDIVLEAVVDGTTFDFFGELGLTPQWRVGPLSSEGRGWISACMFSRVNDSDVPLPISLRGSNFALSTTSDERTGWTVEEGAFYGNLFTPDDQPILWIACRGAGQLSHPDASGLVDRNCAKPDPNNPGFTLCGFVYAGDCGAFASDQSCESFSAAGTFYRRCHQAPLASKDGGINPVFSQVITTYVTP
;
A
#
# COMPACT_ATOMS: atom_id res chain seq x y z
N MET A 1 -6.08 7.18 12.66
CA MET A 1 -4.79 7.33 13.38
C MET A 1 -3.93 6.06 13.34
N SER A 2 -4.50 4.88 13.05
CA SER A 2 -3.81 3.59 12.99
C SER A 2 -2.54 3.56 12.13
N CYS A 3 -2.56 4.14 10.93
CA CYS A 3 -1.33 4.22 10.11
C CYS A 3 -0.23 5.08 10.76
N ALA A 4 -0.62 6.18 11.41
CA ALA A 4 0.28 7.26 11.78
C ALA A 4 0.97 7.05 13.13
N LEU A 5 0.19 6.77 14.16
CA LEU A 5 0.64 6.73 15.55
C LEU A 5 0.85 5.28 15.99
N PRO A 6 1.78 5.02 16.93
CA PRO A 6 2.00 3.68 17.47
C PRO A 6 0.84 3.24 18.39
N SER A 7 0.74 1.95 18.66
CA SER A 7 -0.39 1.33 19.38
C SER A 7 -0.55 1.77 20.85
N ASP A 8 0.49 2.33 21.47
CA ASP A 8 0.46 2.88 22.82
C ASP A 8 -0.13 4.29 22.89
N ILE A 9 -0.55 4.83 21.74
CA ILE A 9 -1.07 6.19 21.61
C ILE A 9 -2.55 6.19 21.24
N VAL A 10 -3.33 6.91 22.06
CA VAL A 10 -4.72 7.29 21.77
C VAL A 10 -4.80 8.81 21.67
N LEU A 11 -5.56 9.32 20.69
CA LEU A 11 -5.98 10.72 20.65
C LEU A 11 -7.46 10.80 21.05
N GLU A 12 -7.77 11.77 21.89
CA GLU A 12 -9.13 12.05 22.33
C GLU A 12 -9.61 13.35 21.67
N ALA A 13 -10.83 13.36 21.13
CA ALA A 13 -11.49 14.58 20.66
C ALA A 13 -12.89 14.68 21.26
N VAL A 14 -13.28 15.87 21.71
CA VAL A 14 -14.63 16.15 22.18
C VAL A 14 -15.38 16.94 21.11
N VAL A 15 -16.45 16.37 20.57
CA VAL A 15 -17.33 17.01 19.58
C VAL A 15 -18.75 16.98 20.13
N ASP A 16 -19.35 18.16 20.31
CA ASP A 16 -20.70 18.33 20.86
C ASP A 16 -20.92 17.61 22.20
N GLY A 17 -19.90 17.60 23.07
CA GLY A 17 -19.94 16.93 24.36
C GLY A 17 -19.77 15.41 24.31
N THR A 18 -19.59 14.82 23.13
CA THR A 18 -19.26 13.41 22.95
C THR A 18 -17.75 13.25 22.80
N THR A 19 -17.15 12.37 23.60
CA THR A 19 -15.74 12.01 23.51
C THR A 19 -15.52 10.90 22.47
N PHE A 20 -14.57 11.10 21.57
CA PHE A 20 -14.15 10.17 20.53
C PHE A 20 -12.69 9.79 20.71
N ASP A 21 -12.42 8.49 20.75
CA ASP A 21 -11.08 7.93 20.84
C ASP A 21 -10.58 7.47 19.47
N PHE A 22 -9.36 7.88 19.12
CA PHE A 22 -8.68 7.50 17.91
C PHE A 22 -7.36 6.78 18.22
N PHE A 23 -7.37 5.46 18.06
CA PHE A 23 -6.25 4.59 18.38
C PHE A 23 -5.17 4.62 17.27
N GLY A 24 -3.92 4.66 17.70
CA GLY A 24 -2.76 4.32 16.86
C GLY A 24 -2.60 2.80 16.69
N GLU A 25 -1.71 2.41 15.77
CA GLU A 25 -1.39 1.00 15.50
C GLU A 25 0.06 0.88 14.99
N LEU A 26 0.35 1.34 13.77
CA LEU A 26 1.61 1.08 13.08
C LEU A 26 2.74 2.02 13.53
N GLY A 27 2.45 3.32 13.71
CA GLY A 27 3.49 4.30 14.03
C GLY A 27 4.37 4.71 12.85
N LEU A 28 3.83 4.80 11.63
CA LEU A 28 4.60 5.22 10.44
C LEU A 28 5.10 6.67 10.53
N THR A 29 4.35 7.54 11.20
CA THR A 29 4.64 8.97 11.30
C THR A 29 4.27 9.55 12.68
N PRO A 30 4.94 9.13 13.78
CA PRO A 30 4.57 9.57 15.14
C PRO A 30 4.67 11.09 15.32
N GLN A 31 5.53 11.76 14.55
CA GLN A 31 5.72 13.21 14.56
C GLN A 31 4.48 14.00 14.15
N TRP A 32 3.50 13.37 13.48
CA TRP A 32 2.27 14.06 13.06
C TRP A 32 1.47 14.61 14.25
N ARG A 33 1.73 14.10 15.45
CA ARG A 33 1.11 14.57 16.70
C ARG A 33 1.50 15.99 17.10
N VAL A 34 2.68 16.45 16.68
CA VAL A 34 3.25 17.74 17.10
C VAL A 34 3.45 18.71 15.94
N GLY A 35 3.18 18.28 14.70
CA GLY A 35 3.36 19.11 13.53
C GLY A 35 2.87 18.44 12.24
N PRO A 36 2.86 19.19 11.12
CA PRO A 36 2.41 18.66 9.83
C PRO A 36 3.33 17.55 9.32
N LEU A 37 2.78 16.65 8.51
CA LEU A 37 3.55 15.61 7.84
C LEU A 37 4.57 16.20 6.87
N SER A 38 5.80 15.67 6.94
CA SER A 38 6.80 15.80 5.87
C SER A 38 6.34 15.10 4.59
N SER A 39 6.99 15.38 3.46
CA SER A 39 6.69 14.70 2.19
C SER A 39 6.81 13.17 2.30
N GLU A 40 7.83 12.68 3.00
CA GLU A 40 7.97 11.25 3.30
C GLU A 40 6.81 10.74 4.16
N GLY A 41 6.43 11.46 5.21
CA GLY A 41 5.31 11.07 6.06
C GLY A 41 3.99 10.98 5.28
N ARG A 42 3.74 11.93 4.37
CA ARG A 42 2.59 11.90 3.46
C ARG A 42 2.62 10.66 2.56
N GLY A 43 3.78 10.28 2.03
CA GLY A 43 3.94 9.05 1.25
C GLY A 43 3.60 7.80 2.05
N TRP A 44 4.10 7.67 3.28
CA TRP A 44 3.82 6.51 4.13
C TRP A 44 2.34 6.40 4.53
N ILE A 45 1.72 7.52 4.88
CA ILE A 45 0.28 7.55 5.19
C ILE A 45 -0.54 7.19 3.95
N SER A 46 -0.19 7.73 2.78
CA SER A 46 -0.87 7.41 1.53
C SER A 46 -0.78 5.92 1.23
N ALA A 47 0.43 5.33 1.24
CA ALA A 47 0.64 3.92 1.00
C ALA A 47 -0.14 3.01 1.97
N CYS A 48 -0.20 3.37 3.26
CA CYS A 48 -0.93 2.61 4.27
C CYS A 48 -2.45 2.68 4.10
N MET A 49 -2.98 3.86 3.79
CA MET A 49 -4.41 4.01 3.52
C MET A 49 -4.80 3.23 2.27
N PHE A 50 -3.99 3.34 1.21
CA PHE A 50 -4.17 2.65 -0.06
C PHE A 50 -4.11 1.12 0.09
N SER A 51 -3.16 0.59 0.87
CA SER A 51 -3.07 -0.85 1.11
C SER A 51 -4.22 -1.42 1.93
N ARG A 52 -5.03 -0.56 2.57
CA ARG A 52 -6.21 -0.95 3.35
C ARG A 52 -7.51 -0.78 2.56
N VAL A 53 -7.49 -0.15 1.38
CA VAL A 53 -8.69 -0.03 0.54
C VAL A 53 -9.12 -1.42 0.10
N ASN A 54 -10.41 -1.68 0.20
CA ASN A 54 -11.01 -2.96 -0.15
C ASN A 54 -12.33 -2.69 -0.87
N ASP A 55 -12.64 -3.51 -1.88
CA ASP A 55 -13.90 -3.43 -2.64
C ASP A 55 -15.03 -4.22 -1.96
N SER A 56 -14.71 -5.06 -0.97
CA SER A 56 -15.73 -5.73 -0.15
C SER A 56 -15.96 -5.02 1.18
N ASP A 57 -17.20 -5.09 1.67
CA ASP A 57 -17.63 -4.57 2.98
C ASP A 57 -17.09 -5.38 4.18
N VAL A 58 -16.13 -6.27 3.94
CA VAL A 58 -15.56 -7.17 4.97
C VAL A 58 -14.14 -6.72 5.33
N PRO A 59 -13.85 -6.45 6.62
CA PRO A 59 -12.48 -6.20 7.04
C PRO A 59 -11.66 -7.49 6.96
N LEU A 60 -10.55 -7.43 6.24
CA LEU A 60 -9.63 -8.55 6.08
C LEU A 60 -8.30 -8.25 6.77
N PRO A 61 -7.78 -9.16 7.59
CA PRO A 61 -6.45 -8.99 8.15
C PRO A 61 -5.41 -9.12 7.03
N ILE A 62 -4.36 -8.28 7.09
CA ILE A 62 -3.28 -8.22 6.09
C ILE A 62 -1.93 -8.02 6.79
N SER A 63 -0.88 -8.60 6.23
CA SER A 63 0.50 -8.31 6.63
C SER A 63 1.04 -7.17 5.77
N LEU A 64 1.38 -6.05 6.41
CA LEU A 64 1.92 -4.86 5.75
C LEU A 64 3.44 -4.85 5.87
N ARG A 65 4.14 -4.70 4.75
CA ARG A 65 5.61 -4.78 4.70
C ARG A 65 6.20 -3.62 3.90
N GLY A 66 7.27 -3.04 4.40
CA GLY A 66 7.93 -1.92 3.74
C GLY A 66 9.29 -1.58 4.36
N SER A 67 9.96 -0.58 3.81
CA SER A 67 11.27 -0.14 4.30
C SER A 67 11.22 0.64 5.62
N ASN A 68 10.03 1.11 6.04
CA ASN A 68 9.85 1.75 7.33
C ASN A 68 9.98 0.71 8.46
N PHE A 69 10.73 1.04 9.52
CA PHE A 69 10.92 0.14 10.67
C PHE A 69 9.60 -0.24 11.36
N ALA A 70 8.60 0.63 11.33
CA ALA A 70 7.24 0.35 11.82
C ALA A 70 6.52 -0.78 11.07
N LEU A 71 7.03 -1.19 9.90
CA LEU A 71 6.52 -2.30 9.08
C LEU A 71 7.42 -3.54 9.17
N SER A 72 8.28 -3.62 10.18
CA SER A 72 9.11 -4.79 10.42
C SER A 72 8.24 -5.97 10.84
N THR A 73 8.48 -7.12 10.21
CA THR A 73 7.71 -8.34 10.48
C THR A 73 8.53 -9.38 11.23
N THR A 74 7.85 -10.26 11.96
CA THR A 74 8.47 -11.42 12.61
C THR A 74 8.65 -12.58 11.63
N SER A 75 9.41 -13.62 12.03
CA SER A 75 9.44 -14.88 11.27
C SER A 75 8.05 -15.50 11.15
N ASP A 76 7.30 -15.51 12.26
CA ASP A 76 6.01 -16.19 12.38
C ASP A 76 4.93 -15.51 11.54
N GLU A 77 4.98 -14.18 11.46
CA GLU A 77 4.14 -13.44 10.51
C GLU A 77 4.51 -13.82 9.07
N ARG A 78 5.80 -13.88 8.72
CA ARG A 78 6.20 -14.23 7.35
C ARG A 78 5.82 -15.66 6.96
N THR A 79 5.74 -16.60 7.90
CA THR A 79 5.32 -17.98 7.63
C THR A 79 3.80 -18.14 7.55
N GLY A 80 3.03 -17.30 8.26
CA GLY A 80 1.56 -17.29 8.18
C GLY A 80 1.00 -16.50 6.99
N TRP A 81 1.73 -15.49 6.52
CA TRP A 81 1.29 -14.53 5.51
C TRP A 81 2.15 -14.63 4.25
N THR A 82 1.85 -15.60 3.40
CA THR A 82 2.74 -16.02 2.31
C THR A 82 2.27 -15.61 0.92
N VAL A 83 1.00 -15.22 0.77
CA VAL A 83 0.42 -14.89 -0.53
C VAL A 83 0.49 -13.38 -0.77
N GLU A 84 1.28 -12.96 -1.74
CA GLU A 84 1.47 -11.55 -2.08
C GLU A 84 0.30 -11.01 -2.92
N GLU A 85 -0.45 -10.03 -2.39
CA GLU A 85 -1.51 -9.33 -3.11
C GLU A 85 -0.91 -8.33 -4.13
N GLY A 86 -0.03 -7.45 -3.65
CA GLY A 86 0.58 -6.40 -4.45
C GLY A 86 1.23 -5.32 -3.62
N ALA A 87 1.63 -4.23 -4.28
CA ALA A 87 2.21 -3.08 -3.60
C ALA A 87 1.44 -1.79 -3.90
N PHE A 88 1.32 -0.95 -2.87
CA PHE A 88 0.50 0.26 -2.86
C PHE A 88 1.35 1.47 -2.46
N TYR A 89 1.18 2.56 -3.20
CA TYR A 89 1.97 3.79 -3.03
C TYR A 89 1.29 4.97 -3.74
N GLY A 90 1.84 6.16 -3.53
CA GLY A 90 1.40 7.39 -4.19
C GLY A 90 1.24 8.55 -3.22
N ASN A 91 0.27 9.43 -3.49
CA ASN A 91 0.00 10.62 -2.70
C ASN A 91 -1.50 10.91 -2.57
N LEU A 92 -2.01 10.80 -1.35
CA LEU A 92 -3.36 11.23 -0.96
C LEU A 92 -3.45 12.74 -0.70
N PHE A 93 -2.32 13.39 -0.42
CA PHE A 93 -2.26 14.81 -0.03
C PHE A 93 -2.01 15.69 -1.26
N THR A 94 -2.94 15.65 -2.21
CA THR A 94 -2.95 16.52 -3.40
C THR A 94 -3.77 17.78 -3.13
N PRO A 95 -3.49 18.90 -3.82
CA PRO A 95 -4.40 20.05 -3.83
C PRO A 95 -5.81 19.68 -4.28
N ASP A 96 -6.84 20.41 -3.84
CA ASP A 96 -8.25 20.11 -4.12
C ASP A 96 -8.61 20.09 -5.61
N ASP A 97 -7.83 20.79 -6.45
CA ASP A 97 -7.99 20.83 -7.90
C ASP A 97 -7.20 19.74 -8.65
N GLN A 98 -6.55 18.82 -7.92
CA GLN A 98 -5.74 17.74 -8.48
C GLN A 98 -6.25 16.37 -7.99
N PRO A 99 -6.35 15.36 -8.88
CA PRO A 99 -6.74 14.03 -8.47
C PRO A 99 -5.72 13.43 -7.50
N ILE A 100 -6.19 12.63 -6.56
CA ILE A 100 -5.33 11.80 -5.72
C ILE A 100 -4.49 10.88 -6.60
N LEU A 101 -3.23 10.68 -6.22
CA LEU A 101 -2.35 9.75 -6.92
C LEU A 101 -2.31 8.43 -6.14
N TRP A 102 -3.24 7.54 -6.44
CA TRP A 102 -3.30 6.19 -5.89
C TRP A 102 -2.81 5.16 -6.91
N ILE A 103 -1.75 4.43 -6.56
CA ILE A 103 -1.09 3.51 -7.49
C ILE A 103 -0.98 2.14 -6.83
N ALA A 104 -1.26 1.11 -7.62
CA ALA A 104 -1.04 -0.28 -7.25
C ALA A 104 -0.31 -1.02 -8.37
N CYS A 105 0.56 -1.97 -7.99
CA CYS A 105 1.05 -3.00 -8.89
C CYS A 105 0.62 -4.38 -8.37
N ARG A 106 0.46 -5.34 -9.29
CA ARG A 106 0.04 -6.70 -8.95
C ARG A 106 1.20 -7.53 -8.42
N GLY A 107 0.99 -8.22 -7.30
CA GLY A 107 1.99 -9.08 -6.68
C GLY A 107 2.06 -10.48 -7.28
N ALA A 108 3.14 -11.20 -6.98
CA ALA A 108 3.37 -12.55 -7.51
C ALA A 108 2.29 -13.56 -7.09
N GLY A 109 1.78 -13.45 -5.86
CA GLY A 109 0.71 -14.30 -5.32
C GLY A 109 -0.60 -14.09 -6.08
N GLN A 110 -0.99 -12.84 -6.30
CA GLN A 110 -2.18 -12.47 -7.06
C GLN A 110 -2.13 -12.93 -8.52
N LEU A 111 -0.94 -12.98 -9.13
CA LEU A 111 -0.77 -13.52 -10.49
C LEU A 111 -0.85 -15.06 -10.52
N SER A 112 -0.20 -15.74 -9.58
CA SER A 112 -0.01 -17.20 -9.61
C SER A 112 -1.10 -17.99 -8.90
N HIS A 113 -1.79 -17.38 -7.93
CA HIS A 113 -2.80 -17.99 -7.07
C HIS A 113 -3.99 -17.03 -6.88
N PRO A 114 -4.66 -16.59 -7.96
CA PRO A 114 -5.75 -15.60 -7.86
C PRO A 114 -6.94 -16.06 -7.01
N ASP A 115 -7.07 -17.37 -6.79
CA ASP A 115 -8.13 -18.01 -6.01
C ASP A 115 -7.71 -18.35 -4.56
N ALA A 116 -6.52 -17.90 -4.10
CA ALA A 116 -6.13 -18.06 -2.71
C ALA A 116 -7.17 -17.40 -1.79
N SER A 117 -7.46 -18.02 -0.65
CA SER A 117 -8.62 -17.64 0.17
C SER A 117 -8.55 -16.19 0.63
N GLY A 118 -7.34 -15.73 0.99
CA GLY A 118 -7.07 -14.35 1.36
C GLY A 118 -7.12 -13.34 0.22
N LEU A 119 -7.14 -13.77 -1.05
CA LEU A 119 -7.17 -12.90 -2.24
C LEU A 119 -8.55 -12.74 -2.88
N VAL A 120 -9.53 -13.58 -2.51
CA VAL A 120 -10.88 -13.58 -3.08
C VAL A 120 -11.51 -12.19 -3.01
N ASP A 121 -11.38 -11.54 -1.87
CA ASP A 121 -11.96 -10.22 -1.61
C ASP A 121 -10.95 -9.07 -1.79
N ARG A 122 -9.69 -9.38 -2.12
CA ARG A 122 -8.61 -8.38 -2.25
C ARG A 122 -8.31 -8.08 -3.71
N ASN A 123 -9.09 -7.16 -4.26
CA ASN A 123 -9.13 -6.88 -5.70
C ASN A 123 -8.34 -5.63 -6.13
N CYS A 124 -7.87 -4.81 -5.20
CA CYS A 124 -7.33 -3.48 -5.53
C CYS A 124 -5.97 -3.48 -6.24
N ALA A 125 -5.28 -4.63 -6.29
CA ALA A 125 -4.09 -4.84 -7.11
C ALA A 125 -4.37 -5.57 -8.44
N LYS A 126 -5.62 -6.03 -8.69
CA LYS A 126 -5.98 -6.72 -9.95
C LYS A 126 -6.26 -5.69 -11.05
N PRO A 127 -5.70 -5.85 -12.26
CA PRO A 127 -6.05 -4.98 -13.38
C PRO A 127 -7.54 -5.10 -13.73
N ASP A 128 -8.17 -3.98 -14.08
CA ASP A 128 -9.55 -3.96 -14.58
C ASP A 128 -9.57 -4.24 -16.09
N PRO A 129 -10.14 -5.37 -16.55
CA PRO A 129 -10.23 -5.67 -17.97
C PRO A 129 -11.14 -4.71 -18.76
N ASN A 130 -12.07 -4.02 -18.07
CA ASN A 130 -12.99 -3.07 -18.68
C ASN A 130 -12.44 -1.64 -18.68
N ASN A 131 -11.41 -1.35 -17.88
CA ASN A 131 -10.78 -0.04 -17.79
C ASN A 131 -9.24 -0.15 -17.79
N PRO A 132 -8.62 -0.35 -18.98
CA PRO A 132 -7.17 -0.53 -19.11
C PRO A 132 -6.38 0.63 -18.48
N GLY A 133 -5.33 0.29 -17.74
CA GLY A 133 -4.52 1.26 -16.98
C GLY A 133 -5.01 1.49 -15.56
N PHE A 134 -6.12 0.86 -15.16
CA PHE A 134 -6.64 0.92 -13.80
C PHE A 134 -6.78 -0.46 -13.16
N THR A 135 -6.89 -0.50 -11.83
CA THR A 135 -7.27 -1.69 -11.08
C THR A 135 -8.78 -1.75 -10.87
N LEU A 136 -9.30 -2.90 -10.41
CA LEU A 136 -10.72 -3.04 -10.08
C LEU A 136 -11.21 -2.04 -9.02
N CYS A 137 -10.32 -1.48 -8.19
CA CYS A 137 -10.65 -0.44 -7.21
C CYS A 137 -10.40 0.99 -7.72
N GLY A 138 -10.08 1.17 -9.00
CA GLY A 138 -9.86 2.48 -9.63
C GLY A 138 -8.45 3.07 -9.44
N PHE A 139 -7.50 2.32 -8.86
CA PHE A 139 -6.11 2.75 -8.75
C PHE A 139 -5.46 2.80 -10.12
N VAL A 140 -4.46 3.66 -10.30
CA VAL A 140 -3.55 3.54 -11.45
C VAL A 140 -2.86 2.19 -11.37
N TYR A 141 -3.02 1.37 -12.41
CA TYR A 141 -2.35 0.08 -12.52
C TYR A 141 -0.96 0.27 -13.12
N ALA A 142 0.07 0.17 -12.28
CA ALA A 142 1.45 0.37 -12.70
C ALA A 142 2.03 -0.81 -13.48
N GLY A 143 1.34 -1.95 -13.52
CA GLY A 143 1.85 -3.23 -14.03
C GLY A 143 2.03 -4.27 -12.92
N ASP A 144 2.86 -5.26 -13.20
CA ASP A 144 3.25 -6.29 -12.25
C ASP A 144 4.44 -5.80 -11.41
N CYS A 145 4.45 -6.03 -10.10
CA CYS A 145 5.44 -5.40 -9.23
C CYS A 145 6.87 -5.86 -9.52
N GLY A 146 7.09 -7.18 -9.69
CA GLY A 146 8.41 -7.79 -9.75
C GLY A 146 8.81 -8.28 -11.14
N ALA A 147 10.07 -8.71 -11.27
CA ALA A 147 10.67 -9.23 -12.51
C ALA A 147 10.09 -10.58 -13.01
N PHE A 148 9.02 -11.08 -12.36
CA PHE A 148 8.29 -12.26 -12.83
C PHE A 148 7.42 -11.95 -14.07
N ALA A 149 7.27 -10.68 -14.42
CA ALA A 149 6.53 -10.21 -15.59
C ALA A 149 7.37 -9.27 -16.46
N SER A 150 7.02 -9.16 -17.74
CA SER A 150 7.67 -8.21 -18.68
C SER A 150 7.43 -6.75 -18.31
N ASP A 151 6.32 -6.48 -17.60
CA ASP A 151 5.82 -5.14 -17.32
C ASP A 151 6.10 -4.76 -15.86
N GLN A 152 7.34 -5.01 -15.42
CA GLN A 152 7.80 -4.76 -14.06
C GLN A 152 7.67 -3.27 -13.68
N SER A 153 7.06 -2.98 -12.54
CA SER A 153 6.85 -1.62 -12.02
C SER A 153 7.77 -1.22 -10.87
N CYS A 154 8.46 -2.17 -10.22
CA CYS A 154 9.33 -1.88 -9.07
C CYS A 154 10.78 -2.26 -9.34
N GLU A 155 11.74 -1.40 -8.98
CA GLU A 155 13.16 -1.56 -9.31
C GLU A 155 13.85 -2.65 -8.48
N SER A 156 13.43 -2.84 -7.23
CA SER A 156 14.11 -3.77 -6.33
C SER A 156 13.18 -4.40 -5.31
N PHE A 157 13.56 -5.59 -4.86
CA PHE A 157 12.89 -6.32 -3.79
C PHE A 157 13.83 -6.37 -2.58
N SER A 158 13.28 -6.35 -1.37
CA SER A 158 14.07 -6.36 -0.15
C SER A 158 15.00 -7.57 -0.12
N ALA A 159 16.18 -7.45 0.49
CA ALA A 159 17.13 -8.57 0.56
C ALA A 159 16.55 -9.82 1.26
N ALA A 160 15.56 -9.61 2.14
CA ALA A 160 14.83 -10.68 2.80
C ALA A 160 13.69 -11.27 1.94
N GLY A 161 13.40 -10.71 0.78
CA GLY A 161 12.35 -11.17 -0.12
C GLY A 161 10.94 -10.86 0.37
N THR A 162 10.72 -9.69 0.99
CA THR A 162 9.49 -9.41 1.74
C THR A 162 8.72 -8.16 1.32
N PHE A 163 9.33 -7.25 0.57
CA PHE A 163 8.67 -6.02 0.11
C PHE A 163 9.45 -5.36 -1.02
N TYR A 164 8.77 -4.59 -1.86
CA TYR A 164 9.42 -3.80 -2.90
C TYR A 164 10.01 -2.49 -2.35
N ARG A 165 11.16 -2.11 -2.90
CA ARG A 165 11.86 -0.86 -2.62
C ARG A 165 11.93 -0.12 -3.95
N ARG A 166 11.24 1.01 -4.05
CA ARG A 166 11.13 1.86 -5.24
C ARG A 166 10.23 1.27 -6.33
N CYS A 167 9.07 1.87 -6.48
CA CYS A 167 8.10 1.54 -7.52
C CYS A 167 7.74 2.79 -8.34
N HIS A 168 7.10 2.56 -9.47
CA HIS A 168 6.85 3.57 -10.50
C HIS A 168 5.37 3.65 -10.86
N GLN A 169 4.92 4.78 -11.42
CA GLN A 169 3.52 4.93 -11.82
C GLN A 169 3.13 4.06 -13.03
N ALA A 170 4.11 3.63 -13.82
CA ALA A 170 3.95 2.77 -14.98
C ALA A 170 5.09 1.74 -15.04
N PRO A 171 5.04 0.74 -15.95
CA PRO A 171 6.14 -0.21 -16.10
C PRO A 171 7.46 0.48 -16.41
N LEU A 172 8.57 -0.09 -15.92
CA LEU A 172 9.93 0.42 -16.12
C LEU A 172 10.30 0.56 -17.60
N ALA A 173 9.80 -0.35 -18.43
CA ALA A 173 10.04 -0.38 -19.87
C ALA A 173 9.09 0.53 -20.68
N SER A 174 8.28 1.39 -20.03
CA SER A 174 7.36 2.27 -20.75
C SER A 174 8.09 3.13 -21.78
N LYS A 175 7.59 3.11 -23.02
CA LYS A 175 8.22 3.72 -24.19
C LYS A 175 7.89 5.21 -24.35
N ASP A 176 7.10 5.79 -23.46
CA ASP A 176 6.55 7.14 -23.62
C ASP A 176 7.57 8.27 -23.39
N GLY A 177 8.83 7.96 -23.10
CA GLY A 177 9.93 8.93 -23.03
C GLY A 177 9.83 9.96 -21.89
N GLY A 178 8.74 9.93 -21.11
CA GLY A 178 8.53 10.75 -19.93
C GLY A 178 9.27 10.25 -18.69
N ILE A 179 9.54 11.15 -17.74
CA ILE A 179 10.06 10.77 -16.43
C ILE A 179 8.97 10.00 -15.70
N ASN A 180 9.20 8.71 -15.44
CA ASN A 180 8.30 7.88 -14.64
C ASN A 180 8.61 8.10 -13.15
N PRO A 181 7.74 8.78 -12.37
CA PRO A 181 8.02 9.14 -10.99
C PRO A 181 8.37 7.91 -10.14
N VAL A 182 9.34 8.06 -9.24
CA VAL A 182 9.78 7.00 -8.32
C VAL A 182 9.16 7.22 -6.95
N PHE A 183 8.58 6.17 -6.38
CA PHE A 183 7.99 6.15 -5.05
C PHE A 183 8.81 5.24 -4.13
N SER A 184 9.32 5.80 -3.03
CA SER A 184 10.09 5.05 -2.02
C SER A 184 9.24 4.62 -0.82
N GLN A 185 8.10 5.28 -0.60
CA GLN A 185 7.11 4.92 0.42
C GLN A 185 6.14 3.90 -0.19
N VAL A 186 6.56 2.64 -0.20
CA VAL A 186 5.84 1.52 -0.80
C VAL A 186 5.49 0.52 0.29
N ILE A 187 4.23 0.08 0.30
CA ILE A 187 3.77 -0.99 1.19
C ILE A 187 3.38 -2.18 0.33
N THR A 188 4.05 -3.31 0.55
CA THR A 188 3.70 -4.60 -0.02
C THR A 188 2.79 -5.35 0.95
N THR A 189 1.73 -5.94 0.42
CA THR A 189 0.68 -6.60 1.19
C THR A 189 0.75 -8.11 0.98
N TYR A 190 0.61 -8.84 2.08
CA TYR A 190 0.48 -10.29 2.07
C TYR A 190 -0.79 -10.71 2.79
N VAL A 191 -1.40 -11.78 2.31
CA VAL A 191 -2.58 -12.44 2.88
C VAL A 191 -2.24 -13.88 3.25
N THR A 192 -3.12 -14.50 4.03
CA THR A 192 -3.04 -15.95 4.29
C THR A 192 -3.43 -16.75 3.04
N PRO A 193 -2.88 -17.97 2.85
CA PRO A 193 -3.24 -18.86 1.74
C PRO A 193 -4.73 -19.16 1.58
#